data_AF-A0A2H0FK64-F1
#
_entry.id   AF-A0A2H0FK64-F1
#
_cell.length_a   1.000
_cell.length_b   1.000
_cell.length_c   1.000
_cell.angle_alpha   90.00
_cell.angle_beta   90.00
_cell.angle_gamma   90.00
#
_symmetry.space_group_name_H-M   'P 1'
#
loop_
_entity.id
_entity.type
_entity.pdbx_description
1 polymer ?
#
loop_
_entity_poly.entity_id
_entity_poly.type
_entity_poly.pdbx_seq_one_letter_code
_entity_poly.pdbx_strand_id
1 'polypeptide(L)' 'MVEGVVKSLLEREKKFEARYCPCRRITGNPEEDKKIICPCAYHRLEIERDGHCLCGLFVKA' A
#
# COMPACT_ATOMS: atom_id res chain seq x y z
N MET A 1 6.31 -12.58 -6.91
CA MET A 1 5.23 -11.99 -6.08
C MET A 1 5.45 -10.49 -5.84
N VAL A 2 6.65 -10.07 -5.39
CA VAL A 2 6.99 -8.65 -5.16
C VAL A 2 6.86 -7.78 -6.43
N GLU A 3 7.32 -8.27 -7.58
CA GLU A 3 7.26 -7.53 -8.85
C GLU A 3 5.83 -7.10 -9.24
N GLY A 4 4.82 -7.93 -8.94
CA GLY A 4 3.42 -7.59 -9.21
C GLY A 4 2.95 -6.40 -8.36
N VAL A 5 3.32 -6.38 -7.08
CA VAL A 5 2.99 -5.27 -6.16
C VAL A 5 3.68 -3.98 -6.60
N VAL A 6 4.96 -4.06 -6.95
CA VAL A 6 5.73 -2.90 -7.44
C VAL A 6 5.15 -2.36 -8.74
N LYS A 7 4.81 -3.23 -9.70
CA LYS A 7 4.17 -2.82 -10.96
C LYS A 7 2.85 -2.11 -10.71
N SER A 8 1.98 -2.66 -9.86
CA SER A 8 0.70 -2.03 -9.53
C SER A 8 0.86 -0.69 -8.82
N LEU A 9 1.88 -0.52 -7.98
CA LEU A 9 2.20 0.78 -7.36
C LEU A 9 2.58 1.82 -8.41
N LEU A 10 3.43 1.45 -9.38
CA LEU A 10 3.84 2.34 -10.48
C LEU A 10 2.67 2.70 -11.40
N GLU A 11 1.77 1.75 -11.70
CA GLU A 11 0.57 2.02 -12.50
C GLU A 11 -0.38 2.99 -11.78
N ARG A 12 -0.53 2.85 -10.46
CA ARG A 12 -1.33 3.77 -9.64
C ARG A 12 -0.70 5.15 -9.52
N GLU A 13 0.62 5.23 -9.42
CA GLU A 13 1.36 6.50 -9.42
C GLU A 13 1.14 7.26 -10.74
N LYS A 14 1.18 6.57 -11.88
CA LYS A 14 0.90 7.18 -13.18
C LYS A 14 -0.55 7.65 -13.34
N LYS A 15 -1.51 6.92 -12.76
CA LYS A 15 -2.95 7.19 -12.93
C LYS A 15 -3.51 8.20 -11.92
N PHE A 16 -3.02 8.18 -10.69
CA PHE A 16 -3.58 8.94 -9.57
C PHE A 16 -2.55 9.86 -8.91
N GLU A 17 -1.37 10.03 -9.52
CA GLU A 17 -0.26 10.87 -9.03
C GLU A 17 0.26 10.50 -7.63
N ALA A 18 -0.14 9.33 -7.13
CA ALA A 18 0.25 8.82 -5.84
C ALA A 18 0.29 7.28 -5.84
N ARG A 19 1.22 6.73 -5.07
CA ARG A 19 1.47 5.30 -4.93
C ARG A 19 0.45 4.64 -4.00
N TYR A 20 -0.82 4.64 -4.37
CA TYR A 20 -1.87 4.00 -3.57
C TYR A 20 -1.62 2.48 -3.43
N CYS A 21 -1.77 1.97 -2.21
CA CYS A 21 -1.59 0.56 -1.89
C CYS A 21 -2.51 -0.31 -2.76
N PRO A 22 -1.96 -1.27 -3.55
CA PRO A 22 -2.76 -2.09 -4.46
C PRO A 22 -3.78 -2.98 -3.74
N CYS A 23 -3.50 -3.36 -2.50
CA CYS A 23 -4.37 -4.18 -1.66
C CYS A 23 -5.51 -3.40 -0.99
N ARG A 24 -5.61 -2.08 -1.21
CA ARG A 24 -6.65 -1.23 -0.63
C ARG A 24 -7.41 -0.47 -1.72
N ARG A 25 -8.70 -0.25 -1.47
CA ARG A 25 -9.62 0.41 -2.39
C ARG A 25 -9.54 1.93 -2.20
N ILE A 26 -9.37 2.65 -3.31
CA ILE A 26 -9.47 4.11 -3.37
C ILE A 26 -10.95 4.47 -3.26
N THR A 27 -11.28 5.28 -2.26
CA THR A 27 -12.66 5.67 -1.93
C THR A 27 -13.07 6.97 -2.62
N GLY A 28 -12.11 7.77 -3.06
CA GLY A 28 -12.33 9.12 -3.57
C GLY A 28 -12.43 10.17 -2.45
N ASN A 29 -12.38 9.74 -1.18
CA ASN A 29 -12.28 10.66 -0.04
C ASN A 29 -10.79 10.95 0.23
N PRO A 30 -10.34 12.21 0.09
CA PRO A 30 -8.94 12.59 0.30
C PRO A 30 -8.38 12.21 1.68
N GLU A 31 -9.21 12.22 2.73
CA GLU A 31 -8.75 11.93 4.10
C GLU A 31 -8.47 10.44 4.30
N GLU A 32 -9.34 9.58 3.76
CA GLU A 32 -9.18 8.13 3.82
C GLU A 32 -8.11 7.65 2.83
N ASP A 33 -8.09 8.24 1.64
CA ASP A 33 -7.17 7.85 0.57
C ASP A 33 -5.71 8.16 0.96
N LYS A 34 -5.46 9.23 1.73
CA LYS A 34 -4.14 9.51 2.31
C LYS A 34 -3.60 8.37 3.16
N LYS A 35 -4.45 7.67 3.91
CA LYS A 35 -4.03 6.57 4.80
C LYS A 35 -3.55 5.34 4.02
N ILE A 36 -3.97 5.21 2.76
CA ILE A 36 -3.65 4.06 1.90
C ILE A 36 -2.56 4.36 0.87
N ILE A 37 -1.94 5.54 0.88
CA ILE A 37 -0.73 5.84 0.09
C ILE A 37 0.45 5.06 0.65
N CYS A 38 1.22 4.38 -0.20
CA CYS A 38 2.37 3.58 0.21
C CYS A 38 3.55 4.49 0.61
N PRO A 39 4.19 4.29 1.78
CA PRO A 39 3.88 3.30 2.82
C PRO A 39 2.62 3.66 3.63
N CYS A 40 1.62 2.78 3.64
CA CYS A 40 0.29 3.07 4.19
C CYS A 40 0.28 3.12 5.73
N ALA A 41 -0.60 3.92 6.34
CA ALA A 41 -0.62 4.11 7.80
C ALA A 41 -0.73 2.79 8.61
N TYR A 42 -1.24 1.73 7.98
CA TYR A 42 -1.47 0.42 8.58
C TYR A 42 -0.26 -0.52 8.50
N HIS A 43 0.69 -0.26 7.60
CA HIS A 43 1.76 -1.22 7.30
C HIS A 43 2.56 -1.59 8.55
N ARG A 44 2.79 -0.63 9.47
CA ARG A 44 3.54 -0.86 10.70
C ARG A 44 2.81 -1.81 11.64
N LEU A 45 1.52 -1.54 11.89
CA LEU A 45 0.68 -2.36 12.76
C LEU A 45 0.54 -3.78 12.21
N GLU A 46 0.39 -3.92 10.88
CA GLU A 46 0.34 -5.21 10.20
C GLU A 46 1.67 -5.98 10.34
N ILE A 47 2.82 -5.32 10.17
CA ILE A 47 4.13 -5.93 10.37
C ILE A 47 4.34 -6.36 11.83
N GLU A 48 3.91 -5.54 12.80
CA GLU A 48 4.02 -5.87 14.22
C GLU A 48 3.14 -7.07 14.62
N ARG A 49 1.93 -7.16 14.05
CA ARG A 49 0.96 -8.22 14.37
C ARG A 49 1.22 -9.52 13.60
N ASP A 50 1.40 -9.41 12.29
CA ASP A 50 1.41 -10.55 11.35
C ASP A 50 2.81 -10.85 10.78
N GLY A 51 3.82 -10.02 11.11
CA GLY A 51 5.18 -10.15 10.58
C GLY A 51 5.36 -9.59 9.16
N HIS A 52 4.28 -9.16 8.50
CA HIS A 52 4.31 -8.54 7.18
C HIS A 52 3.13 -7.59 6.97
N CYS A 53 3.28 -6.63 6.06
CA CYS A 53 2.14 -5.80 5.64
C CYS A 53 1.16 -6.60 4.76
N LEU A 54 -0.06 -6.09 4.55
CA LEU A 54 -1.10 -6.81 3.80
C LEU A 54 -0.67 -7.24 2.38
N CYS A 55 0.17 -6.45 1.71
CA CYS A 55 0.67 -6.78 0.36
C CYS A 55 1.96 -7.64 0.37
N GLY A 56 2.53 -7.93 1.54
CA GLY A 56 3.78 -8.69 1.68
C GLY A 56 5.02 -7.96 1.16
N LEU A 57 4.92 -6.66 0.85
CA LEU A 57 6.06 -5.85 0.38
C LEU A 57 7.04 -5.51 1.51
N PHE A 58 6.50 -5.25 2.71
CA PHE A 58 7.27 -5.01 3.91
C PHE A 58 7.10 -6.21 4.83
N VAL A 59 8.22 -6.75 5.30
CA VAL A 59 8.29 -7.89 6.21
C VAL A 59 9.19 -7.54 7.39
N LYS A 60 8.92 -8.13 8.55
CA LYS A 60 9.82 -8.09 9.70
C LYS A 60 11.07 -8.90 9.37
N ALA A 61 12.24 -8.35 9.70
CA ALA A 61 13.53 -9.05 9.57
C ALA A 61 13.71 -10.10 10.67
#